data_AF-A0A946B2G8-F1
#
_entry.id   AF-A0A946B2G8-F1
#
_cell.length_a   1.000
_cell.length_b   1.000
_cell.length_c   1.000
_cell.angle_alpha   90.00
_cell.angle_beta   90.00
_cell.angle_gamma   90.00
#
_symmetry.space_group_name_H-M   'P 1'
#
loop_
_entity.id
_entity.type
_entity.pdbx_description
1 polymer ?
#
loop_
_entity_poly.entity_id
_entity_poly.type
_entity_poly.pdbx_seq_one_letter_code
_entity_poly.pdbx_strand_id
1 'polypeptide(L)' 'MPDSALTNSRIEAHYREHTPGSAKLAERAAASFPSGITHDSRFLEPYGLYIDRANGP' A
#
# COMPACT_ATOMS: atom_id res chain seq x y z
N MET A 1 8.67 -4.13 -8.84
CA MET A 1 8.98 -5.39 -8.14
C MET A 1 7.85 -6.36 -8.48
N PRO A 2 8.11 -7.63 -8.83
CA PRO A 2 7.04 -8.54 -9.14
C PRO A 2 6.21 -8.76 -7.87
N ASP A 3 4.98 -8.27 -7.89
CA ASP A 3 3.99 -8.56 -6.86
C ASP A 3 3.62 -10.04 -7.04
N SER A 4 4.36 -10.90 -6.35
CA SER A 4 4.09 -12.32 -6.29
C SER A 4 2.78 -12.46 -5.53
N ALA A 5 1.67 -12.50 -6.27
CA ALA A 5 0.30 -12.50 -5.78
C ALA A 5 -0.06 -13.71 -4.87
N LEU A 6 0.93 -14.43 -4.35
CA LEU A 6 0.78 -15.59 -3.48
C LEU A 6 1.65 -15.37 -2.23
N THR A 7 1.08 -14.66 -1.26
CA THR A 7 1.57 -14.66 0.13
C THR A 7 0.89 -15.80 0.89
N ASN A 8 1.65 -16.57 1.67
CA ASN A 8 1.10 -17.58 2.58
C ASN A 8 0.52 -16.93 3.86
N SER A 9 0.66 -15.60 4.01
CA SER A 9 0.11 -14.84 5.13
C SER A 9 -1.37 -14.55 4.89
N ARG A 10 -2.24 -15.14 5.73
CA ARG A 10 -3.68 -14.83 5.72
C ARG A 10 -3.95 -13.35 6.03
N ILE A 11 -3.15 -12.72 6.89
CA ILE A 11 -3.30 -11.31 7.25
C ILE A 11 -3.00 -10.43 6.03
N GLU A 12 -1.90 -10.69 5.33
CA GLU A 12 -1.53 -9.91 4.15
C GLU A 12 -2.52 -10.13 3.00
N ALA A 13 -3.00 -11.37 2.80
CA ALA A 13 -4.03 -11.67 1.81
C ALA A 13 -5.32 -10.87 2.08
N HIS A 14 -5.82 -10.89 3.32
CA HIS A 14 -6.99 -10.08 3.69
C HIS A 14 -6.72 -8.58 3.59
N TYR A 15 -5.54 -8.10 4.00
CA TYR A 15 -5.17 -6.69 3.84
C TYR A 15 -5.29 -6.25 2.39
N ARG A 16 -4.73 -7.05 1.45
CA ARG A 16 -4.78 -6.76 0.01
C ARG A 16 -6.20 -6.80 -0.54
N GLU A 17 -7.00 -7.79 -0.14
CA GLU A 17 -8.41 -7.92 -0.51
C GLU A 17 -9.24 -6.70 -0.08
N HIS A 18 -8.97 -6.14 1.10
CA HIS A 18 -9.74 -5.03 1.66
C HIS A 18 -9.23 -3.64 1.23
N THR A 19 -8.04 -3.54 0.62
CA THR A 19 -7.41 -2.25 0.28
C THR A 19 -6.95 -2.09 -1.17
N PRO A 20 -7.70 -2.58 -2.19
CA PRO A 20 -7.26 -2.56 -3.59
C PRO A 20 -7.06 -1.14 -4.15
N GLY A 21 -7.79 -0.15 -3.64
CA GLY A 21 -7.60 1.26 -4.01
C GLY A 21 -6.24 1.80 -3.59
N SER A 22 -5.80 1.48 -2.36
CA SER A 22 -4.48 1.84 -1.86
C SER A 22 -3.37 1.17 -2.67
N ALA A 23 -3.55 -0.10 -3.07
CA ALA A 23 -2.62 -0.82 -3.94
C ALA A 23 -2.37 -0.06 -5.25
N LYS A 24 -3.45 0.30 -5.96
CA LYS A 24 -3.38 1.03 -7.23
C LYS A 24 -2.71 2.40 -7.09
N LEU A 25 -2.95 3.10 -5.98
CA LEU A 25 -2.31 4.38 -5.71
C LEU A 25 -0.83 4.23 -5.37
N ALA A 26 -0.46 3.18 -4.62
CA ALA A 26 0.93 2.82 -4.35
C ALA A 26 1.72 2.51 -5.61
N GLU A 27 1.15 1.73 -6.54
CA GLU A 27 1.76 1.45 -7.84
C GLU A 27 2.02 2.72 -8.65
N ARG A 28 1.05 3.65 -8.66
CA ARG A 28 1.21 4.95 -9.32
C ARG A 28 2.30 5.79 -8.66
N ALA A 29 2.35 5.82 -7.33
CA ALA A 29 3.35 6.58 -6.59
C ALA A 29 4.76 6.02 -6.82
N ALA A 30 4.92 4.69 -6.87
CA ALA A 30 6.19 4.03 -7.12
C ALA A 30 6.81 4.36 -8.50
N ALA A 31 5.99 4.79 -9.46
CA ALA A 31 6.47 5.27 -10.75
C ALA A 31 7.11 6.68 -10.69
N SER A 32 6.86 7.44 -9.63
CA SER A 32 7.30 8.85 -9.50
C SER A 32 8.26 9.09 -8.33
N PHE A 33 8.14 8.31 -7.26
CA PHE A 33 8.92 8.48 -6.03
C PHE A 33 9.71 7.21 -5.70
N PRO A 34 10.95 7.32 -5.21
CA PRO A 34 11.66 6.20 -4.60
C PRO A 34 10.78 5.54 -3.52
N SER A 35 10.67 4.21 -3.57
CA SER A 35 9.83 3.42 -2.65
C SER A 35 8.33 3.81 -2.63
N GLY A 36 7.86 4.64 -3.58
CA GLY A 36 6.47 5.09 -3.66
C GLY A 36 6.01 6.02 -2.54
N ILE A 37 6.95 6.71 -1.86
CA ILE A 37 6.66 7.59 -0.72
C ILE A 37 7.55 8.86 -0.74
N THR A 38 7.13 9.89 -0.01
CA THR A 38 7.91 11.12 0.17
C THR A 38 8.46 11.30 1.59
N HIS A 39 8.07 10.43 2.52
CA HIS A 39 8.52 10.43 3.92
C HIS A 39 8.75 8.99 4.37
N ASP A 40 9.94 8.67 4.87
CA ASP A 40 10.35 7.30 5.22
C ASP A 40 9.44 6.63 6.25
N SER A 41 8.88 7.39 7.19
CA SER A 41 7.95 6.89 8.21
C SER A 41 6.62 6.36 7.65
N ARG A 42 6.37 6.53 6.35
CA ARG A 42 5.17 6.02 5.66
C ARG A 42 5.41 4.71 4.90
N PHE A 43 6.64 4.19 4.91
CA PHE A 43 6.93 2.91 4.29
C PHE A 43 6.21 1.77 5.03
N LEU A 44 5.50 0.92 4.29
CA LEU A 44 4.80 -0.25 4.81
C LEU A 44 4.72 -1.32 3.71
N GLU A 45 4.94 -2.58 4.10
CA GLU A 45 4.69 -3.73 3.23
C GLU A 45 3.30 -4.33 3.50
N PRO A 46 2.55 -4.73 2.47
CA PRO A 46 2.92 -4.72 1.05
C PRO A 46 2.80 -3.34 0.37
N TYR A 47 2.02 -2.44 0.97
CA TYR A 47 1.92 -1.02 0.62
C TYR A 47 1.23 -0.27 1.77
N GLY A 48 1.34 1.05 1.80
CA GLY A 48 0.64 1.90 2.77
C GLY A 48 -0.83 2.15 2.44
N LEU A 49 -1.63 2.51 3.44
CA LEU A 49 -3.00 3.00 3.23
C LEU A 49 -3.00 4.41 2.64
N TYR A 50 -3.83 4.62 1.63
CA TYR A 50 -4.10 5.94 1.05
C TYR A 50 -5.40 6.50 1.62
N ILE A 51 -5.28 7.47 2.51
CA ILE A 51 -6.42 8.07 3.23
C ILE A 51 -6.90 9.30 2.47
N ASP A 52 -8.15 9.29 2.02
CA ASP A 52 -8.77 10.42 1.33
C ASP A 52 -9.31 11.48 2.30
N ARG A 53 -9.85 11.05 3.45
CA ARG A 53 -10.45 11.93 4.45
C ARG A 53 -10.37 11.34 5.86
N ALA A 54 -10.20 12.21 6.85
CA ALA A 54 -10.38 11.91 8.27
C ALA A 54 -11.09 13.11 8.96
N ASN A 55 -11.81 12.87 10.06
CA ASN A 55 -12.46 13.94 10.84
C ASN A 55 -12.52 13.58 12.33
N GLY A 56 -11.66 14.19 13.14
CA GLY A 56 -11.52 13.86 14.55
C GLY A 56 -11.08 12.41 14.81
N PRO A 57 -10.83 12.05 16.09
CA PRO A 57 -10.72 10.66 16.53
C PRO A 57 -12.09 9.99 16.65
#